data_AF-A0A851IIF3-F1
#
_entry.id   AF-A0A851IIF3-F1
#
_cell.length_a   1.000
_cell.length_b   1.000
_cell.length_c   1.000
_cell.angle_alpha   90.00
_cell.angle_beta   90.00
_cell.angle_gamma   90.00
#
_symmetry.space_group_name_H-M   'P 1'
#
loop_
_entity.id
_entity.type
_entity.pdbx_description
1 polymer ?
#
loop_
_entity_poly.entity_id
_entity_poly.type
_entity_poly.pdbx_seq_one_letter_code
_entity_poly.pdbx_strand_id
1 'polypeptide(L)'
;MLEKNKLYISFHKPKRLIGHLIALWTLGKYSHTEFIYDGQVFLSNPGGVRTRKFEYQKNMDIYELPNNVEAKDVIEFFKTAQGKGYDYLGILGQFFYADKVQDADKYFCSEFCLNAIDYALQFTLTYKCKSLKDRVGYQFNPSKLFKYLKDMELIKEKEVI
;
A
#
# COMPACT_ATOMS: atom_id res chain seq x y z
N MET A 1 -6.67 -17.98 10.65
CA MET A 1 -5.41 -17.30 11.07
C MET A 1 -4.54 -17.19 9.83
N LEU A 2 -3.86 -16.06 9.64
CA LEU A 2 -2.93 -15.89 8.51
C LEU A 2 -1.71 -16.78 8.68
N GLU A 3 -1.21 -17.36 7.59
CA GLU A 3 0.00 -18.18 7.61
C GLU A 3 1.24 -17.34 7.92
N LYS A 4 2.20 -17.95 8.64
CA LYS A 4 3.48 -17.33 8.99
C LYS A 4 4.39 -17.20 7.78
N ASN A 5 5.28 -16.20 7.79
CA ASN A 5 6.25 -15.90 6.72
C ASN A 5 5.62 -15.56 5.36
N LYS A 6 4.34 -15.21 5.34
CA LYS A 6 3.63 -14.75 4.15
C LYS A 6 3.29 -13.27 4.28
N LEU A 7 3.49 -12.53 3.20
CA LEU A 7 3.11 -11.12 3.12
C LEU A 7 1.69 -11.00 2.59
N TYR A 8 0.88 -10.21 3.27
CA TYR A 8 -0.48 -9.91 2.86
C TYR A 8 -0.67 -8.40 2.71
N ILE A 9 -1.64 -8.03 1.88
CA ILE A 9 -2.21 -6.68 1.81
C ILE A 9 -3.68 -6.73 2.21
N SER A 10 -4.10 -5.79 3.06
CA SER A 10 -5.45 -5.67 3.58
C SER A 10 -6.09 -4.39 3.06
N PHE A 11 -7.29 -4.50 2.49
CA PHE A 11 -8.11 -3.37 2.04
C PHE A 11 -9.31 -3.19 2.95
N HIS A 12 -9.54 -1.96 3.44
CA HIS A 12 -10.57 -1.71 4.43
C HIS A 12 -11.75 -0.98 3.81
N LYS A 13 -12.94 -1.55 3.96
CA LYS A 13 -14.22 -0.87 3.69
C LYS A 13 -14.43 0.24 4.73
N PRO A 14 -15.07 1.36 4.36
CA PRO A 14 -15.22 2.50 5.27
C PRO A 14 -16.08 2.17 6.49
N LYS A 15 -15.64 2.63 7.67
CA LYS A 15 -16.38 2.50 8.95
C LYS A 15 -16.83 3.83 9.56
N ARG A 16 -16.13 4.91 9.26
CA ARG A 16 -16.34 6.26 9.82
C ARG A 16 -16.69 7.24 8.70
N LEU A 17 -17.29 8.39 9.04
CA LEU A 17 -17.74 9.40 8.08
C LEU A 17 -16.66 9.79 7.06
N ILE A 18 -15.43 10.03 7.51
CA ILE A 18 -14.30 10.37 6.62
C ILE A 18 -14.00 9.24 5.63
N GLY A 19 -14.02 7.98 6.08
CA GLY A 19 -13.85 6.83 5.20
C GLY A 19 -14.97 6.75 4.16
N HIS A 20 -16.21 7.04 4.55
CA HIS A 20 -17.35 7.07 3.64
C HIS A 20 -17.21 8.23 2.64
N LEU A 21 -16.69 9.39 3.04
CA LEU A 21 -16.41 10.50 2.12
C LEU A 21 -15.34 10.12 1.08
N ILE A 22 -14.28 9.41 1.48
CA ILE A 22 -13.26 8.92 0.55
C ILE A 22 -13.86 7.90 -0.42
N ALA A 23 -14.60 6.92 0.09
CA ALA A 23 -15.27 5.90 -0.72
C ALA A 23 -16.28 6.52 -1.69
N LEU A 24 -17.10 7.47 -1.23
CA LEU A 24 -18.11 8.16 -2.02
C LEU A 24 -17.46 9.04 -3.11
N TRP A 25 -16.43 9.81 -2.75
CA TRP A 25 -15.69 10.67 -3.70
C TRP A 25 -14.95 9.86 -4.76
N THR A 26 -14.39 8.71 -4.40
CA THR A 26 -13.66 7.84 -5.33
C THR A 26 -14.56 6.84 -6.04
N LEU A 27 -15.87 6.84 -5.73
CA LEU A 27 -16.83 5.81 -6.12
C LEU A 27 -16.27 4.38 -5.91
N GLY A 28 -15.51 4.22 -4.83
CA GLY A 28 -14.66 3.07 -4.56
C GLY A 28 -15.10 2.27 -3.33
N LYS A 29 -14.85 0.96 -3.34
CA LYS A 29 -15.21 0.02 -2.25
C LYS A 29 -14.38 0.23 -0.97
N TYR A 30 -13.16 0.73 -1.10
CA TYR A 30 -12.16 0.77 -0.04
C TYR A 30 -11.71 2.19 0.31
N SER A 31 -11.48 2.43 1.59
CA SER A 31 -11.03 3.72 2.14
C SER A 31 -9.62 3.68 2.74
N HIS A 32 -9.04 2.50 2.95
CA HIS A 32 -7.68 2.34 3.48
C HIS A 32 -7.04 1.04 3.01
N THR A 33 -5.72 0.99 3.05
CA THR A 33 -4.92 -0.21 2.77
C THR A 33 -3.69 -0.25 3.66
N GLU A 34 -3.29 -1.45 4.08
CA GLU A 34 -2.12 -1.70 4.94
C GLU A 34 -1.54 -3.10 4.66
N PHE A 35 -0.27 -3.35 4.97
CA PHE A 35 0.30 -4.71 4.88
C PHE A 35 0.18 -5.46 6.20
N ILE A 36 0.16 -6.79 6.11
CA ILE A 36 0.22 -7.69 7.26
C ILE A 36 1.33 -8.71 7.02
N TYR A 37 2.22 -8.86 8.00
CA TYR A 37 3.28 -9.86 7.98
C TYR A 37 3.58 -10.33 9.40
N ASP A 38 3.64 -11.64 9.63
CA ASP A 38 3.93 -12.26 10.93
C ASP A 38 3.13 -11.68 12.11
N GLY A 39 1.83 -11.48 11.91
CA GLY A 39 0.94 -10.94 12.94
C GLY A 39 1.18 -9.47 13.28
N GLN A 40 1.95 -8.75 12.47
CA GLN A 40 2.11 -7.30 12.55
C GLN A 40 1.50 -6.63 11.33
N VAL A 41 0.86 -5.49 11.58
CA VAL A 41 0.37 -4.58 10.56
C VAL A 41 1.40 -3.49 10.33
N PHE A 42 1.67 -3.22 9.06
CA PHE A 42 2.52 -2.13 8.58
C PHE A 42 1.63 -1.14 7.86
N LEU A 43 1.40 0.02 8.47
CA LEU A 43 0.42 0.99 7.99
C LEU A 43 1.03 2.39 7.85
N SER A 44 0.47 3.13 6.89
CA SER A 44 0.88 4.49 6.55
C SER A 44 -0.37 5.37 6.49
N ASN A 45 -0.32 6.53 7.14
CA ASN A 45 -1.35 7.56 7.04
C ASN A 45 -0.70 8.95 7.15
N PRO A 46 -1.45 10.07 7.02
CA PRO A 46 -0.88 11.42 7.16
C PRO A 46 -0.14 11.67 8.47
N GLY A 47 -0.51 10.94 9.53
CA GLY A 47 0.19 10.98 10.82
C GLY A 47 1.48 10.16 10.88
N GLY A 48 1.94 9.62 9.75
CA GLY A 48 3.19 8.87 9.60
C GLY A 48 3.03 7.37 9.40
N VAL A 49 4.19 6.71 9.34
CA VAL A 49 4.34 5.26 9.10
C VAL A 49 4.57 4.54 10.42
N ARG A 50 3.76 3.54 10.75
CA ARG A 50 3.81 2.82 12.04
C ARG A 50 3.48 1.35 11.92
N THR A 51 3.84 0.61 12.97
CA THR A 51 3.48 -0.80 13.13
C THR A 51 2.53 -0.99 14.32
N ARG A 52 1.69 -2.02 14.25
CA ARG A 52 0.85 -2.48 15.37
C ARG A 52 0.62 -3.99 15.28
N LYS A 53 0.14 -4.61 16.36
CA LYS A 53 -0.30 -6.01 16.31
C LYS A 53 -1.52 -6.15 15.37
N PHE A 54 -1.56 -7.23 14.62
CA PHE A 54 -2.68 -7.55 13.75
C PHE A 54 -3.89 -7.98 14.57
N GLU A 55 -5.01 -7.31 14.32
CA GLU A 55 -6.33 -7.65 14.84
C GLU A 55 -7.29 -7.68 13.67
N TYR A 56 -7.91 -8.84 13.42
CA TYR A 56 -8.86 -9.00 12.33
C TYR A 56 -10.10 -8.13 12.56
N GLN A 57 -10.60 -7.54 11.47
CA GLN A 57 -11.82 -6.75 11.48
C GLN A 57 -12.71 -7.15 10.30
N LYS A 58 -14.03 -7.25 10.53
CA LYS A 58 -15.03 -7.63 9.51
C LYS A 58 -15.09 -6.76 8.24
N ASN A 59 -14.42 -5.61 8.25
CA ASN A 59 -14.38 -4.69 7.11
C ASN A 59 -13.06 -4.78 6.32
N MET A 60 -12.18 -5.70 6.68
CA MET A 60 -10.94 -5.98 5.97
C MET A 60 -11.21 -7.04 4.90
N ASP A 61 -10.71 -6.79 3.69
CA ASP A 61 -10.56 -7.78 2.64
C ASP A 61 -9.06 -8.06 2.49
N ILE A 62 -8.60 -9.28 2.78
CA ILE A 62 -7.17 -9.62 2.90
C ILE A 62 -6.71 -10.56 1.78
N TYR A 63 -5.60 -10.20 1.15
CA TYR A 63 -5.02 -10.91 0.02
C TYR A 63 -3.55 -11.24 0.28
N GLU A 64 -3.14 -12.46 -0.04
CA GLU A 64 -1.73 -12.87 -0.07
C GLU A 64 -1.04 -12.23 -1.29
N LEU A 65 0.16 -11.68 -1.08
CA LEU A 65 1.03 -11.20 -2.15
C LEU A 65 1.94 -12.34 -2.64
N PRO A 66 2.30 -12.37 -3.93
CA PRO A 66 3.14 -13.42 -4.49
C PRO A 66 4.56 -13.38 -3.93
N ASN A 67 5.25 -14.52 -3.97
CA ASN A 67 6.58 -14.69 -3.38
C ASN A 67 7.68 -13.77 -3.95
N ASN A 68 7.49 -13.21 -5.16
CA ASN A 68 8.40 -12.24 -5.74
C ASN A 68 8.26 -10.83 -5.13
N VAL A 69 7.20 -10.57 -4.36
CA VAL A 69 7.08 -9.38 -3.50
C VAL A 69 7.57 -9.78 -2.12
N GLU A 70 8.88 -9.72 -1.90
CA GLU A 70 9.48 -10.19 -0.65
C GLU A 70 9.14 -9.29 0.54
N ALA A 71 8.70 -9.91 1.65
CA ALA A 71 8.38 -9.19 2.89
C ALA A 71 9.56 -8.36 3.41
N LYS A 72 10.80 -8.84 3.23
CA LYS A 72 12.02 -8.15 3.69
C LYS A 72 12.17 -6.77 3.04
N ASP A 73 11.86 -6.66 1.74
CA ASP A 73 12.03 -5.43 0.96
C ASP A 73 10.92 -4.44 1.29
N VAL A 74 9.69 -4.92 1.48
CA VAL A 74 8.57 -4.10 1.97
C VAL A 74 8.86 -3.57 3.38
N ILE A 75 9.40 -4.39 4.27
CA ILE A 75 9.77 -3.98 5.64
C ILE A 75 10.94 -2.99 5.61
N GLU A 76 11.92 -3.18 4.72
CA GLU A 76 13.02 -2.23 4.53
C GLU A 76 12.49 -0.86 4.08
N PHE A 77 11.62 -0.83 3.06
CA PHE A 77 10.95 0.39 2.61
C PHE A 77 10.23 1.11 3.76
N PHE A 78 9.51 0.35 4.60
CA PHE A 78 8.85 0.86 5.80
C PHE A 78 9.84 1.50 6.80
N LYS A 79 10.95 0.81 7.10
CA LYS A 79 11.96 1.30 8.05
C LYS A 79 12.60 2.59 7.57
N THR A 80 12.88 2.70 6.27
CA THR A 80 13.46 3.93 5.72
C THR A 80 12.47 5.09 5.79
N ALA A 81 11.18 4.84 5.51
CA ALA A 81 10.14 5.85 5.71
C ALA A 81 9.93 6.26 7.18
N GLN A 82 10.30 5.40 8.14
CA GLN A 82 10.31 5.72 9.57
C GLN A 82 11.57 6.49 10.03
N GLY A 83 12.49 6.81 9.11
CA GLY A 83 13.79 7.42 9.46
C GLY A 83 14.75 6.45 10.15
N LYS A 84 14.56 5.14 9.99
CA LYS A 84 15.35 4.06 10.60
C LYS A 84 16.04 3.14 9.57
N GLY A 85 16.12 3.56 8.30
CA GLY A 85 16.73 2.80 7.20
C GLY A 85 18.19 3.19 6.92
N TYR A 86 18.90 2.32 6.20
CA TYR A 86 20.20 2.63 5.59
C TYR A 86 20.06 3.67 4.45
N ASP A 87 21.19 4.21 3.98
CA ASP A 87 21.35 5.38 3.08
C ASP A 87 20.74 5.21 1.65
N TYR A 88 19.43 4.97 1.54
CA TYR A 88 18.65 4.98 0.28
C TYR A 88 17.86 6.28 0.09
N LEU A 89 18.30 7.36 0.75
CA LEU A 89 17.67 8.68 0.74
C LEU A 89 17.45 9.23 -0.68
N GLY A 90 18.31 8.90 -1.63
CA GLY A 90 18.18 9.33 -3.02
C GLY A 90 16.99 8.70 -3.77
N ILE A 91 16.75 7.41 -3.58
CA ILE A 91 15.68 6.67 -4.27
C ILE A 91 14.32 7.04 -3.68
N LEU A 92 14.23 7.08 -2.35
CA LEU A 92 13.00 7.46 -1.66
C LEU A 92 12.71 8.95 -1.74
N GLY A 93 13.75 9.79 -1.83
CA GLY A 93 13.62 11.21 -2.10
C GLY A 93 12.78 11.48 -3.35
N GLN A 94 12.95 10.71 -4.43
CA GLN A 94 12.12 10.84 -5.64
C GLN A 94 10.63 10.55 -5.38
N PHE A 95 10.30 9.56 -4.54
CA PHE A 95 8.93 9.18 -4.22
C PHE A 95 8.27 10.17 -3.26
N PHE A 96 8.98 10.64 -2.23
CA PHE A 96 8.46 11.60 -1.26
C PHE A 96 8.48 13.06 -1.77
N TYR A 97 9.27 13.39 -2.79
CA TYR A 97 9.25 14.72 -3.42
C TYR A 97 8.10 14.87 -4.42
N ALA A 98 7.65 13.76 -5.03
CA ALA A 98 6.45 13.73 -5.86
C ALA A 98 5.16 13.97 -5.05
N ASP A 99 5.20 13.77 -3.72
CA ASP A 99 4.08 14.02 -2.78
C ASP A 99 3.84 15.51 -2.47
N LYS A 100 4.56 16.47 -3.06
CA LYS A 100 4.30 17.92 -2.87
C LYS A 100 3.08 18.46 -3.63
N VAL A 101 2.12 17.61 -3.99
CA VAL A 101 0.86 18.01 -4.64
C VAL A 101 -0.26 17.90 -3.61
N GLN A 102 -1.11 18.93 -3.53
CA GLN A 102 -2.03 19.30 -2.43
C GLN A 102 -3.09 18.26 -1.96
N ASP A 103 -3.02 17.00 -2.40
CA ASP A 103 -3.91 15.88 -2.02
C ASP A 103 -3.19 14.72 -1.29
N ALA A 104 -1.89 14.85 -1.01
CA ALA A 104 -1.01 13.77 -0.50
C ALA A 104 -1.58 13.02 0.71
N ASP A 105 -2.28 13.72 1.61
CA ASP A 105 -2.84 13.12 2.82
C ASP A 105 -3.96 12.10 2.55
N LYS A 106 -4.70 12.27 1.44
CA LYS A 106 -5.92 11.48 1.18
C LYS A 106 -5.61 10.08 0.63
N TYR A 107 -4.54 9.94 -0.14
CA TYR A 107 -4.17 8.68 -0.82
C TYR A 107 -2.85 8.10 -0.34
N PHE A 108 -2.22 8.72 0.65
CA PHE A 108 -0.96 8.31 1.25
C PHE A 108 -0.87 6.79 1.48
N CYS A 109 -1.89 6.18 2.08
CA CYS A 109 -1.84 4.75 2.40
C CYS A 109 -1.65 3.85 1.16
N SER A 110 -2.42 4.09 0.10
CA SER A 110 -2.38 3.29 -1.12
C SER A 110 -1.20 3.63 -2.02
N GLU A 111 -0.77 4.89 -2.05
CA GLU A 111 0.43 5.28 -2.78
C GLU A 111 1.69 4.72 -2.12
N PHE A 112 1.73 4.76 -0.79
CA PHE A 112 2.80 4.14 0.00
C PHE A 112 2.85 2.62 -0.20
N CYS A 113 1.72 1.91 -0.12
CA CYS A 113 1.67 0.47 -0.41
C CYS A 113 2.13 0.16 -1.84
N LEU A 114 1.68 0.94 -2.83
CA LEU A 114 2.10 0.74 -4.22
C LEU A 114 3.60 0.94 -4.40
N ASN A 115 4.17 2.01 -3.82
CA ASN A 115 5.60 2.28 -3.89
C ASN A 115 6.43 1.20 -3.20
N ALA A 116 5.95 0.64 -2.08
CA ALA A 116 6.61 -0.46 -1.39
C ALA A 116 6.61 -1.77 -2.22
N ILE A 117 5.50 -2.07 -2.90
CA ILE A 117 5.42 -3.21 -3.83
C ILE A 117 6.35 -2.99 -5.02
N ASP A 118 6.34 -1.78 -5.60
CA ASP A 118 7.21 -1.45 -6.74
C ASP A 118 8.69 -1.54 -6.35
N TYR A 119 9.07 -1.07 -5.16
CA TYR A 119 10.41 -1.24 -4.61
C TYR A 119 10.82 -2.71 -4.51
N ALA A 120 9.96 -3.56 -3.93
CA ALA A 120 10.21 -5.00 -3.83
C ALA A 120 10.37 -5.65 -5.22
N LEU A 121 9.62 -5.16 -6.22
CA LEU A 121 9.71 -5.61 -7.61
C LEU A 121 10.79 -4.87 -8.42
N GLN A 122 11.75 -4.21 -7.77
CA GLN A 122 12.86 -3.50 -8.41
C GLN A 122 12.40 -2.45 -9.44
N PHE A 123 11.26 -1.83 -9.18
CA PHE A 123 10.65 -0.74 -9.95
C PHE A 123 10.22 -1.10 -11.36
N THR A 124 9.74 -2.33 -11.53
CA THR A 124 9.28 -2.88 -12.81
C THR A 124 7.82 -2.59 -13.10
N LEU A 125 7.05 -2.07 -12.15
CA LEU A 125 5.63 -1.80 -12.37
C LEU A 125 5.42 -0.62 -13.32
N THR A 126 4.40 -0.76 -14.17
CA THR A 126 4.00 0.28 -15.12
C THR A 126 2.50 0.54 -15.07
N TYR A 127 2.11 1.78 -15.34
CA TYR A 127 0.71 2.15 -15.48
C TYR A 127 0.54 3.00 -16.74
N LYS A 128 -0.37 2.58 -17.63
CA LYS A 128 -0.56 3.21 -18.95
C LYS A 128 0.75 3.38 -19.73
N CYS A 129 1.55 2.30 -19.78
CA CYS A 129 2.84 2.24 -20.49
C CYS A 129 3.93 3.21 -19.97
N LYS A 130 3.78 3.75 -18.76
CA LYS A 130 4.81 4.56 -18.08
C LYS A 130 5.26 3.87 -16.80
N SER A 131 6.54 3.96 -16.47
CA SER A 131 7.03 3.52 -15.16
C SER A 131 6.31 4.28 -14.05
N LEU A 132 6.05 3.62 -12.93
CA LEU A 132 5.50 4.29 -11.76
C LEU A 132 6.45 5.37 -11.20
N LYS A 133 7.75 5.31 -11.49
CA LYS A 133 8.72 6.37 -11.15
C LYS A 133 8.52 7.66 -11.93
N ASP A 134 8.02 7.55 -13.15
CA ASP A 134 7.82 8.67 -14.08
C ASP A 134 6.37 9.20 -14.04
N ARG A 135 5.60 8.75 -13.04
CA ARG A 135 4.17 9.01 -12.93
C ARG A 135 3.95 10.41 -12.36
N VAL A 136 3.69 11.38 -13.23
CA VAL A 136 3.22 12.71 -12.81
C VAL A 136 1.69 12.73 -12.91
N GLY A 137 1.00 13.08 -11.82
CA GLY A 137 -0.46 13.28 -11.80
C GLY A 137 -1.30 12.01 -11.68
N TYR A 138 -0.72 10.85 -11.39
CA TYR A 138 -1.47 9.61 -11.19
C TYR A 138 -1.72 9.31 -9.71
N GLN A 139 -2.87 9.76 -9.21
CA GLN A 139 -3.31 9.45 -7.85
C GLN A 139 -3.84 8.02 -7.74
N PHE A 140 -3.41 7.27 -6.72
CA PHE A 140 -3.92 5.93 -6.42
C PHE A 140 -4.67 5.92 -5.09
N ASN A 141 -6.00 5.93 -5.16
CA ASN A 141 -6.82 5.60 -3.99
C ASN A 141 -6.82 4.07 -3.72
N PRO A 142 -7.27 3.61 -2.53
CA PRO A 142 -7.25 2.19 -2.18
C PRO A 142 -8.02 1.29 -3.15
N SER A 143 -9.14 1.78 -3.70
CA SER A 143 -9.94 1.02 -4.67
C SER A 143 -9.27 0.90 -6.04
N LYS A 144 -8.55 1.94 -6.46
CA LYS A 144 -7.76 1.94 -7.70
C LYS A 144 -6.53 1.05 -7.54
N LEU A 145 -5.86 1.08 -6.38
CA LEU A 145 -4.76 0.16 -6.07
C LEU A 145 -5.25 -1.29 -6.13
N PHE A 146 -6.37 -1.61 -5.47
CA PHE A 146 -6.95 -2.96 -5.52
C PHE A 146 -7.16 -3.45 -6.96
N LYS A 147 -7.80 -2.64 -7.81
CA LYS A 147 -8.01 -2.98 -9.24
C LYS A 147 -6.69 -3.20 -9.96
N TYR A 148 -5.75 -2.29 -9.77
CA TYR A 148 -4.42 -2.39 -10.38
C TYR A 148 -3.66 -3.65 -9.96
N LEU A 149 -3.67 -4.02 -8.68
CA LEU A 149 -3.03 -5.25 -8.22
C LEU A 149 -3.72 -6.51 -8.77
N LYS A 150 -5.05 -6.48 -8.95
CA LYS A 150 -5.77 -7.56 -9.66
C LYS A 150 -5.34 -7.65 -11.11
N ASP A 151 -5.30 -6.52 -11.83
CA ASP A 151 -4.94 -6.46 -13.25
C ASP A 151 -3.49 -6.92 -13.50
N MET A 152 -2.60 -6.67 -12.53
CA MET A 152 -1.21 -7.14 -12.53
C MET A 152 -1.04 -8.57 -11.99
N GLU A 153 -2.14 -9.27 -11.66
CA GLU A 153 -2.15 -10.61 -11.07
C GLU A 153 -1.33 -10.75 -9.75
N LEU A 154 -1.13 -9.63 -9.04
CA LEU A 154 -0.42 -9.59 -7.76
C LEU A 154 -1.33 -9.95 -6.57
N ILE A 155 -2.64 -9.94 -6.76
CA ILE A 155 -3.61 -10.46 -5.79
C ILE A 155 -4.66 -11.32 -6.50
N LYS A 156 -5.03 -12.45 -5.90
CA LYS A 156 -6.02 -13.39 -6.45
C LYS A 156 -7.45 -12.99 -6.08
N GLU A 157 -8.44 -13.58 -6.75
CA GLU A 157 -9.87 -13.31 -6.47
C GLU A 157 -10.32 -13.79 -5.09
N LYS A 158 -9.64 -14.82 -4.54
CA LYS A 158 -10.03 -15.44 -3.28
C LYS A 158 -9.41 -14.70 -2.09
N GLU A 159 -10.27 -14.15 -1.25
CA GLU A 159 -9.91 -13.61 0.07
C GLU A 159 -9.48 -14.74 1.01
N VAL A 160 -8.49 -14.47 1.87
CA VAL A 160 -7.88 -15.47 2.75
C VAL A 160 -8.67 -15.68 4.07
N ILE A 161 -9.67 -14.86 4.37
CA ILE A 161 -10.44 -14.93 5.64
C ILE A 161 -11.94 -14.80 5.40
#